data_AF-A0A318D8D5-F1
#
_entry.id   AF-A0A318D8D5-F1
#
_cell.length_a   1.000
_cell.length_b   1.000
_cell.length_c   1.000
_cell.angle_alpha   90.00
_cell.angle_beta   90.00
_cell.angle_gamma   90.00
#
_symmetry.space_group_name_H-M   'P 1'
#
loop_
_entity.id
_entity.type
_entity.pdbx_description
1 polymer ?
#
loop_
_entity_poly.entity_id
_entity_poly.type
_entity_poly.pdbx_seq_one_letter_code
_entity_poly.pdbx_strand_id
1 'polypeptide(L)'
;MSNLDLVLEEKNISAADWADEFWDWTCVVYADGEVQTLCLAMQNRFNCNVNFLLLAIWLGQRNYLISKTGWRLIGKRTEAIRAGVDKLRQRRRKIKLTDRKKYEELLQLELKGENLVQSKAVETLLGFNNSILEKNTVEPNLIAYVRAMNGSEEAEQDAITLGALVQKLSD
;
A
#
# COMPACT_ATOMS: atom_id res chain seq x y z
N MET A 1 19.23 -16.53 3.57
CA MET A 1 17.81 -16.91 3.68
C MET A 1 17.18 -16.06 4.76
N SER A 2 16.09 -15.38 4.41
CA SER A 2 15.28 -14.59 5.33
C SER A 2 14.17 -15.39 5.99
N ASN A 3 13.63 -14.92 7.11
CA ASN A 3 12.48 -15.43 7.83
C ASN A 3 11.26 -15.39 6.92
N LEU A 4 11.27 -14.46 5.97
CA LEU A 4 10.26 -14.34 4.95
C LEU A 4 10.52 -15.29 3.78
N ASP A 5 11.78 -15.50 3.38
CA ASP A 5 12.15 -16.55 2.40
C ASP A 5 11.76 -17.92 2.95
N LEU A 6 11.97 -18.16 4.24
CA LEU A 6 11.55 -19.38 4.94
C LEU A 6 10.02 -19.52 4.94
N VAL A 7 9.27 -18.46 5.23
CA VAL A 7 7.80 -18.46 5.14
C VAL A 7 7.32 -18.73 3.72
N LEU A 8 7.94 -18.10 2.72
CA LEU A 8 7.60 -18.25 1.31
C LEU A 8 7.96 -19.65 0.81
N GLU A 9 9.08 -20.22 1.25
CA GLU A 9 9.47 -21.60 0.96
C GLU A 9 8.55 -22.61 1.65
N GLU A 10 8.20 -22.39 2.93
CA GLU A 10 7.24 -23.22 3.67
C GLU A 10 5.85 -23.21 3.01
N LYS A 11 5.45 -22.07 2.43
CA LYS A 11 4.17 -21.94 1.72
C LYS A 11 4.26 -22.19 0.20
N ASN A 12 5.47 -22.36 -0.36
CA ASN A 12 5.76 -22.44 -1.79
C ASN A 12 5.16 -21.28 -2.60
N ILE A 13 5.32 -20.03 -2.13
CA ILE A 13 4.76 -18.82 -2.73
C ILE A 13 5.90 -17.91 -3.24
N SER A 14 5.82 -17.42 -4.47
CA SER A 14 6.79 -16.47 -5.03
C SER A 14 6.46 -15.00 -4.73
N ALA A 15 7.41 -14.10 -4.98
CA ALA A 15 7.18 -12.65 -4.86
C ALA A 15 6.11 -12.13 -5.82
N ALA A 16 6.00 -12.75 -7.01
CA ALA A 16 4.96 -12.43 -7.98
C ALA A 16 3.59 -12.86 -7.45
N ASP A 17 3.49 -14.06 -6.87
CA ASP A 17 2.23 -14.58 -6.32
C ASP A 17 1.72 -13.70 -5.17
N TRP A 18 2.61 -13.19 -4.30
CA TRP A 18 2.23 -12.22 -3.26
C TRP A 18 1.81 -10.86 -3.82
N ALA A 19 2.45 -10.40 -4.90
CA ALA A 19 2.06 -9.15 -5.53
C ALA A 19 0.66 -9.26 -6.14
N ASP A 20 0.36 -10.39 -6.78
CA ASP A 20 -0.97 -10.68 -7.35
C ASP A 20 -2.02 -10.86 -6.25
N GLU A 21 -1.72 -11.62 -5.20
CA GLU A 21 -2.62 -11.80 -4.05
C GLU A 21 -2.92 -10.46 -3.34
N PHE A 22 -1.89 -9.62 -3.16
CA PHE A 22 -2.07 -8.30 -2.57
C PHE A 22 -2.86 -7.34 -3.48
N TRP A 23 -2.67 -7.42 -4.79
CA TRP A 23 -3.44 -6.63 -5.75
C TRP A 23 -4.92 -7.02 -5.73
N ASP A 24 -5.23 -8.30 -5.81
CA ASP A 24 -6.60 -8.81 -5.78
C ASP A 24 -7.29 -8.43 -4.47
N TRP A 25 -6.60 -8.60 -3.35
CA TRP A 25 -7.10 -8.15 -2.04
C TRP A 25 -7.34 -6.64 -2.02
N THR A 26 -6.42 -5.83 -2.56
CA THR A 26 -6.57 -4.38 -2.65
C THR A 26 -7.80 -4.01 -3.47
N CYS A 27 -8.05 -4.67 -4.60
CA CYS A 27 -9.22 -4.41 -5.43
C CYS A 27 -10.53 -4.65 -4.67
N VAL A 28 -10.60 -5.72 -3.87
CA VAL A 28 -11.79 -6.01 -3.04
C VAL A 28 -11.95 -4.98 -1.93
N VAL A 29 -10.89 -4.73 -1.14
CA VAL A 29 -10.95 -3.83 0.02
C VAL A 29 -11.18 -2.38 -0.40
N TYR A 30 -10.56 -1.92 -1.47
CA TYR A 30 -10.70 -0.55 -1.95
C TYR A 30 -12.03 -0.28 -2.69
N ALA A 31 -12.77 -1.33 -3.06
CA ALA A 31 -14.12 -1.19 -3.61
C ALA A 31 -15.14 -0.77 -2.53
N ASP A 32 -14.83 -0.95 -1.25
CA ASP A 32 -15.64 -0.43 -0.16
C ASP A 32 -15.58 1.11 -0.10
N GLY A 33 -16.73 1.75 -0.08
CA GLY A 33 -16.86 3.20 -0.17
C GLY A 33 -16.29 3.94 1.04
N GLU A 34 -16.38 3.37 2.23
CA GLU A 34 -15.82 3.97 3.45
C GLU A 34 -14.29 3.85 3.45
N VAL A 35 -13.76 2.68 3.07
CA VAL A 35 -12.31 2.44 2.93
C VAL A 35 -11.72 3.39 1.91
N GLN A 36 -12.35 3.50 0.72
CA GLN A 36 -11.93 4.41 -0.32
C GLN A 36 -11.92 5.86 0.16
N THR A 37 -12.99 6.29 0.84
CA THR A 37 -13.13 7.66 1.35
C THR A 37 -12.02 8.00 2.33
N LEU A 38 -11.77 7.12 3.30
CA LEU A 38 -10.74 7.35 4.32
C LEU A 38 -9.33 7.31 3.73
N CYS A 39 -9.04 6.36 2.83
CA CYS A 39 -7.77 6.31 2.09
C CYS A 39 -7.50 7.62 1.32
N LEU A 40 -8.53 8.16 0.64
CA LEU A 40 -8.42 9.43 -0.08
C LEU A 40 -8.25 10.62 0.87
N ALA A 41 -8.94 10.63 2.02
CA ALA A 41 -8.77 11.66 3.03
C ALA A 41 -7.32 11.67 3.56
N MET A 42 -6.80 10.51 3.94
CA MET A 42 -5.41 10.36 4.42
C MET A 42 -4.39 10.77 3.34
N GLN A 43 -4.62 10.38 2.08
CA GLN A 43 -3.78 10.81 0.96
C GLN A 43 -3.77 12.33 0.81
N ASN A 44 -4.94 12.98 0.84
CA ASN A 44 -5.03 14.41 0.58
C ASN A 44 -4.55 15.27 1.76
N ARG A 45 -4.79 14.83 3.00
CA ARG A 45 -4.49 15.58 4.23
C ARG A 45 -3.05 15.39 4.70
N PHE A 46 -2.56 14.15 4.63
CA PHE A 46 -1.27 13.77 5.22
C PHE A 46 -0.26 13.27 4.18
N ASN A 47 -0.60 13.35 2.89
CA ASN A 47 0.24 12.88 1.79
C ASN A 47 0.59 11.37 1.90
N CYS A 48 -0.28 10.59 2.57
CA CYS A 48 -0.15 9.15 2.64
C CYS A 48 -0.28 8.52 1.25
N ASN A 49 0.41 7.41 1.04
CA ASN A 49 0.26 6.59 -0.15
C ASN A 49 -0.74 5.46 0.13
N VAL A 50 -1.82 5.41 -0.65
CA VAL A 50 -2.91 4.43 -0.46
C VAL A 50 -2.39 3.00 -0.53
N ASN A 51 -1.51 2.67 -1.48
CA ASN A 51 -0.94 1.33 -1.58
C ASN A 51 -0.17 0.93 -0.32
N PHE A 52 0.48 1.88 0.35
CA PHE A 52 1.26 1.59 1.55
C PHE A 52 0.40 1.47 2.79
N LEU A 53 -0.68 2.25 2.89
CA LEU A 53 -1.71 2.05 3.92
C LEU A 53 -2.30 0.64 3.81
N LEU A 54 -2.69 0.24 2.59
CA LEU A 54 -3.29 -1.07 2.32
C LEU A 54 -2.28 -2.21 2.51
N LEU A 55 -1.01 -2.02 2.14
CA LEU A 55 0.05 -3.01 2.39
C LEU A 55 0.27 -3.24 3.89
N ALA A 56 0.26 -2.17 4.70
CA ALA A 56 0.39 -2.26 6.15
C ALA A 56 -0.74 -3.11 6.76
N ILE A 57 -1.97 -2.91 6.29
CA ILE A 57 -3.14 -3.67 6.75
C ILE A 57 -3.05 -5.14 6.31
N TRP A 58 -2.80 -5.39 5.03
CA TRP A 58 -2.75 -6.73 4.44
C TRP A 58 -1.72 -7.64 5.13
N LEU A 59 -0.53 -7.09 5.42
CA LEU A 59 0.52 -7.79 6.17
C LEU A 59 0.17 -7.94 7.64
N GLY A 60 -0.44 -6.91 8.24
CA GLY A 60 -0.87 -6.95 9.63
C GLY A 60 -1.90 -8.04 9.92
N GLN A 61 -2.84 -8.28 9.00
CA GLN A 61 -3.81 -9.38 9.09
C GLN A 61 -3.13 -10.76 9.02
N ARG A 62 -1.95 -10.83 8.40
CA ARG A 62 -1.10 -12.03 8.31
C ARG A 62 -0.06 -12.12 9.42
N ASN A 63 -0.15 -11.25 10.43
CA ASN A 63 0.77 -11.14 11.56
C ASN A 63 2.22 -10.77 11.18
N TYR A 64 2.37 -9.93 10.16
CA TYR A 64 3.67 -9.45 9.68
C TYR A 64 3.79 -7.93 9.90
N LEU A 65 4.78 -7.49 10.69
CA LEU A 65 5.10 -6.06 10.85
C LEU A 65 6.06 -5.56 9.74
N ILE A 66 6.08 -4.28 9.38
CA ILE A 66 7.17 -3.67 8.60
C ILE A 66 7.88 -2.66 9.50
N SER A 67 9.17 -2.91 9.75
CA SER A 67 9.99 -1.96 10.51
C SER A 67 10.09 -0.58 9.83
N LYS A 68 10.39 0.46 10.61
CA LYS A 68 10.64 1.82 10.09
C LYS A 68 11.69 1.85 8.98
N THR A 69 12.72 1.00 9.05
CA THR A 69 13.73 0.89 7.98
C THR A 69 13.16 0.25 6.72
N GLY A 70 12.30 -0.76 6.85
CA GLY A 70 11.56 -1.34 5.74
C GLY A 70 10.71 -0.30 5.00
N TRP A 71 9.91 0.49 5.73
CA TRP A 71 9.09 1.55 5.13
C TRP A 71 9.91 2.61 4.39
N ARG A 72 11.04 3.06 4.96
CA ARG A 72 11.95 3.98 4.28
C ARG A 72 12.53 3.38 2.99
N LEU A 73 12.87 2.10 3.01
CA LEU A 73 13.41 1.41 1.85
C LEU A 73 12.35 1.25 0.74
N ILE A 74 11.14 0.81 1.10
CA ILE A 74 9.99 0.75 0.17
C ILE A 74 9.75 2.13 -0.45
N GLY A 75 9.72 3.18 0.37
CA GLY A 75 9.57 4.56 -0.09
C GLY A 75 10.63 4.95 -1.11
N LYS A 76 11.90 4.66 -0.83
CA LYS A 76 13.03 4.94 -1.73
C LYS A 76 12.99 4.12 -3.03
N ARG A 77 12.66 2.83 -2.96
CA ARG A 77 12.66 1.93 -4.12
C ARG A 77 11.50 2.15 -5.07
N THR A 78 10.42 2.74 -4.59
CA THR A 78 9.20 3.03 -5.37
C THR A 78 9.11 4.49 -5.85
N GLU A 79 10.00 5.38 -5.38
CA GLU A 79 9.95 6.82 -5.60
C GLU A 79 9.79 7.20 -7.09
N ALA A 80 10.62 6.62 -7.96
CA ALA A 80 10.59 6.93 -9.39
C ALA A 80 9.25 6.52 -10.05
N ILE A 81 8.71 5.35 -9.70
CA ILE A 81 7.43 4.86 -10.24
C ILE A 81 6.30 5.75 -9.72
N ARG A 82 6.28 6.04 -8.43
CA ARG A 82 5.29 6.93 -7.79
C ARG A 82 5.28 8.33 -8.42
N ALA A 83 6.45 8.92 -8.67
CA ALA A 83 6.56 10.21 -9.34
C ALA A 83 6.00 10.17 -10.77
N GLY A 84 6.13 9.03 -11.47
CA GLY A 84 5.48 8.78 -12.76
C GLY A 84 3.95 8.75 -12.65
N VAL A 85 3.43 7.99 -11.68
CA VAL A 85 2.00 7.90 -11.38
C VAL A 85 1.40 9.26 -11.04
N ASP A 86 2.09 10.07 -10.23
CA ASP A 86 1.62 11.41 -9.86
C ASP A 86 1.54 12.34 -11.08
N LYS A 87 2.48 12.24 -12.02
CA LYS A 87 2.39 12.98 -13.30
C LYS A 87 1.19 12.53 -14.13
N LEU A 88 0.89 11.23 -14.17
CA LEU A 88 -0.31 10.71 -14.85
C LEU A 88 -1.58 11.25 -14.19
N ARG A 89 -1.67 11.18 -12.85
CA ARG A 89 -2.79 11.72 -12.05
C ARG A 89 -3.01 13.21 -12.29
N GLN A 90 -1.95 14.01 -12.29
CA GLN A 90 -2.03 15.44 -12.58
C GLN A 90 -2.55 15.71 -14.00
N ARG A 91 -2.06 14.99 -15.00
CA ARG A 91 -2.56 15.09 -16.38
C ARG A 91 -4.03 14.69 -16.49
N ARG A 92 -4.42 13.59 -15.86
CA ARG A 92 -5.80 13.09 -15.84
C ARG A 92 -6.75 14.12 -15.22
N ARG A 93 -6.38 14.72 -14.08
CA ARG A 93 -7.18 15.76 -13.42
C ARG A 93 -7.42 16.97 -14.33
N LYS A 94 -6.43 17.39 -15.13
CA LYS A 94 -6.54 18.54 -16.05
C LYS A 94 -7.53 18.31 -17.20
N ILE A 95 -7.76 17.06 -17.61
CA ILE A 95 -8.59 16.72 -18.78
C ILE A 95 -9.95 16.11 -18.41
N LYS A 96 -10.26 15.98 -17.11
CA LYS A 96 -11.45 15.30 -16.58
C LYS A 96 -12.77 15.74 -17.21
N LEU A 97 -12.90 17.03 -17.55
CA LEU A 97 -14.11 17.61 -18.11
C LEU A 97 -14.02 17.90 -19.61
N THR A 98 -12.86 17.71 -20.24
CA THR A 98 -12.59 18.17 -21.61
C THR A 98 -12.39 17.04 -22.61
N ASP A 99 -11.89 15.87 -22.17
CA ASP A 99 -11.65 14.73 -23.04
C ASP A 99 -11.86 13.43 -22.27
N ARG A 100 -13.05 12.85 -22.41
CA ARG A 100 -13.44 11.66 -21.67
C ARG A 100 -12.65 10.42 -22.09
N LYS A 101 -12.40 10.23 -23.39
CA LYS A 101 -11.66 9.07 -23.90
C LYS A 101 -10.24 9.09 -23.34
N LYS A 102 -9.55 10.23 -23.46
CA LYS A 102 -8.18 10.37 -22.94
C LYS A 102 -8.12 10.33 -21.42
N TYR A 103 -9.16 10.80 -20.72
CA TYR A 103 -9.27 10.64 -19.28
C TYR A 103 -9.29 9.16 -18.88
N GLU A 104 -10.07 8.32 -19.57
CA GLU A 104 -10.15 6.88 -19.33
C GLU A 104 -8.83 6.19 -19.68
N GLU A 105 -8.17 6.55 -20.78
CA GLU A 105 -6.83 6.04 -21.12
C GLU A 105 -5.78 6.37 -20.04
N LEU A 106 -5.76 7.61 -19.54
CA LEU A 106 -4.86 7.99 -18.45
C LEU A 106 -5.20 7.29 -17.14
N LEU A 107 -6.48 7.02 -16.86
CA LEU A 107 -6.89 6.27 -15.68
C LEU A 107 -6.34 4.84 -15.74
N GLN A 108 -6.43 4.17 -16.89
CA GLN A 108 -5.87 2.82 -17.06
C GLN A 108 -4.34 2.80 -16.90
N LEU A 109 -3.66 3.82 -17.41
CA LEU A 109 -2.20 3.95 -17.21
C LEU A 109 -1.86 4.24 -15.74
N GLU A 110 -2.65 5.07 -15.05
CA GLU A 110 -2.50 5.31 -13.61
C GLU A 110 -2.65 4.00 -12.83
N LEU A 111 -3.70 3.21 -13.09
CA LEU A 111 -3.95 1.92 -12.43
C LEU A 111 -2.81 0.92 -12.65
N LYS A 112 -2.29 0.81 -13.89
CA LYS A 112 -1.10 -0.02 -14.16
C LYS A 112 0.12 0.46 -13.39
N GLY A 113 0.31 1.78 -13.30
CA GLY A 113 1.39 2.35 -12.51
C GLY A 113 1.24 2.09 -11.01
N GLU A 114 0.03 2.15 -10.46
CA GLU A 114 -0.24 1.79 -9.06
C GLU A 114 0.05 0.31 -8.78
N ASN A 115 -0.34 -0.60 -9.69
CA ASN A 115 0.00 -2.02 -9.60
C ASN A 115 1.54 -2.24 -9.61
N LEU A 116 2.28 -1.51 -10.43
CA LEU A 116 3.76 -1.54 -10.42
C LEU A 116 4.34 -1.01 -9.11
N VAL A 117 3.74 0.01 -8.49
CA VAL A 117 4.16 0.51 -7.17
C VAL A 117 3.96 -0.58 -6.11
N GLN A 118 2.82 -1.27 -6.10
CA GLN A 118 2.53 -2.36 -5.17
C GLN A 118 3.49 -3.53 -5.36
N SER A 119 3.62 -4.01 -6.60
CA SER A 119 4.54 -5.10 -6.95
C SER A 119 5.95 -4.77 -6.52
N LYS A 120 6.41 -3.53 -6.77
CA LYS A 120 7.75 -3.11 -6.35
C LYS A 120 7.91 -3.00 -4.83
N ALA A 121 6.85 -2.63 -4.11
CA ALA A 121 6.86 -2.61 -2.66
C ALA A 121 7.01 -4.03 -2.09
N VAL A 122 6.23 -4.98 -2.62
CA VAL A 122 6.31 -6.41 -2.26
C VAL A 122 7.69 -6.98 -2.59
N GLU A 123 8.20 -6.79 -3.82
CA GLU A 123 9.57 -7.18 -4.18
C GLU A 123 10.63 -6.61 -3.24
N THR A 124 10.48 -5.34 -2.85
CA THR A 124 11.44 -4.67 -1.95
C THR A 124 11.40 -5.27 -0.55
N LEU A 125 10.20 -5.62 -0.07
CA LEU A 125 10.00 -6.28 1.22
C LEU A 125 10.63 -7.68 1.22
N LEU A 126 10.40 -8.46 0.16
CA LEU A 126 10.85 -9.85 0.03
C LEU A 126 12.35 -9.96 -0.26
N GLY A 127 12.92 -9.00 -1.00
CA GLY A 127 14.33 -9.01 -1.37
C GLY A 127 15.31 -8.59 -0.26
N PHE A 128 14.86 -8.29 0.96
CA PHE A 128 15.71 -7.84 2.07
C PHE A 128 15.54 -8.71 3.33
N ASN A 129 16.67 -9.04 3.96
CA ASN A 129 16.75 -10.11 4.96
C ASN A 129 16.54 -9.65 6.45
N ASN A 130 15.61 -10.35 7.13
CA ASN A 130 15.56 -10.84 8.54
C ASN A 130 15.00 -10.11 9.77
N SER A 131 14.72 -8.81 9.80
CA SER A 131 14.12 -8.21 11.03
C SER A 131 12.96 -7.24 10.78
N ILE A 132 12.29 -7.36 9.64
CA ILE A 132 11.18 -6.48 9.30
C ILE A 132 9.86 -7.01 9.84
N LEU A 133 9.64 -8.33 9.79
CA LEU A 133 8.39 -9.00 10.17
C LEU A 133 8.45 -9.60 11.58
N GLU A 134 7.85 -8.91 12.54
CA GLU A 134 7.56 -9.43 13.88
C GLU A 134 6.10 -9.90 13.94
N LYS A 135 5.78 -10.89 14.79
CA LYS A 135 4.38 -11.26 15.09
C LYS A 135 3.70 -10.07 15.74
N ASN A 136 2.82 -9.40 15.01
CA ASN A 136 2.02 -8.31 15.57
C ASN A 136 0.72 -8.11 14.80
N THR A 137 -0.22 -7.40 15.42
CA THR A 137 -1.55 -7.13 14.87
C THR A 137 -1.52 -6.05 13.76
N VAL A 138 -2.67 -5.75 13.17
CA VAL A 138 -2.85 -4.76 12.08
C VAL A 138 -2.41 -3.35 12.46
N GLU A 139 -2.79 -2.89 13.65
CA GLU A 139 -2.60 -1.51 14.11
C GLU A 139 -1.13 -1.05 14.20
N PRO A 140 -0.19 -1.84 14.79
CA PRO A 140 1.23 -1.51 14.80
C PRO A 140 1.84 -1.17 13.44
N ASN A 141 1.35 -1.81 12.37
CA ASN A 141 1.87 -1.66 11.02
C ASN A 141 1.51 -0.32 10.40
N LEU A 142 0.24 0.07 10.54
CA LEU A 142 -0.29 1.35 10.08
C LEU A 142 0.37 2.52 10.81
N ILE A 143 0.50 2.41 12.13
CA ILE A 143 1.20 3.41 12.94
C ILE A 143 2.69 3.50 12.53
N ALA A 144 3.37 2.36 12.33
CA ALA A 144 4.76 2.34 11.89
C ALA A 144 4.94 3.02 10.52
N TYR A 145 4.01 2.79 9.59
CA TYR A 145 3.99 3.46 8.29
C TYR A 145 3.82 4.98 8.45
N VAL A 146 2.78 5.42 9.14
CA VAL A 146 2.48 6.85 9.32
C VAL A 146 3.65 7.58 9.96
N ARG A 147 4.25 7.02 11.02
CA ARG A 147 5.44 7.58 11.68
C ARG A 147 6.66 7.61 10.77
N ALA A 148 6.86 6.62 9.91
CA ALA A 148 7.97 6.61 8.96
C ALA A 148 7.87 7.73 7.93
N MET A 149 6.65 8.23 7.68
CA MET A 149 6.36 9.33 6.75
C MET A 149 6.25 10.70 7.45
N ASN A 150 6.64 10.80 8.73
CA ASN A 150 6.48 11.99 9.58
C ASN A 150 5.01 12.44 9.75
N GLY A 151 4.08 11.48 9.86
CA GLY A 151 2.68 11.77 10.12
C GLY A 151 2.42 12.36 11.52
N SER A 152 1.30 13.06 11.65
CA SER A 152 0.78 13.62 12.90
C SER A 152 0.02 12.58 13.73
N GLU A 153 -0.28 12.89 14.99
CA GLU A 153 -1.18 12.08 15.84
C GLU A 153 -2.55 11.88 15.17
N GLU A 154 -3.05 12.90 14.49
CA GLU A 154 -4.30 12.82 13.71
C GLU A 154 -4.21 11.78 12.58
N ALA A 155 -3.06 11.71 11.89
CA ALA A 155 -2.83 10.70 10.87
C ALA A 155 -2.76 9.28 11.45
N GLU A 156 -2.25 9.12 12.68
CA GLU A 156 -2.26 7.83 13.39
C GLU A 156 -3.70 7.42 13.73
N GLN A 157 -4.54 8.34 14.19
CA GLN A 157 -5.94 8.06 14.52
C GLN A 157 -6.78 7.67 13.28
N ASP A 158 -6.59 8.37 12.15
CA ASP A 158 -7.23 8.01 10.89
C ASP A 158 -6.74 6.63 10.41
N ALA A 159 -5.46 6.31 10.62
CA ALA A 159 -4.91 4.99 10.28
C ALA A 159 -5.52 3.87 11.13
N ILE A 160 -5.65 4.06 12.44
CA ILE A 160 -6.31 3.11 13.35
C ILE A 160 -7.76 2.86 12.89
N THR A 161 -8.48 3.94 12.55
CA THR A 161 -9.86 3.87 12.06
C THR A 161 -9.94 3.07 10.76
N LEU A 162 -9.00 3.28 9.84
CA LEU A 162 -8.89 2.52 8.59
C LEU A 162 -8.63 1.04 8.84
N GLY A 163 -7.71 0.70 9.74
CA GLY A 163 -7.43 -0.69 10.11
C GLY A 163 -8.65 -1.40 10.70
N ALA A 164 -9.38 -0.74 11.60
CA ALA A 164 -10.60 -1.28 12.20
C ALA A 164 -11.72 -1.49 11.17
N LEU A 165 -11.85 -0.58 10.20
CA LEU A 165 -12.82 -0.70 9.12
C LEU A 165 -12.51 -1.91 8.24
N VAL A 166 -11.26 -2.08 7.80
CA VAL A 166 -10.87 -3.22 6.95
C VAL A 166 -10.97 -4.55 7.70
N GLN A 167 -10.69 -4.58 9.01
CA GLN A 167 -10.88 -5.79 9.82
C GLN A 167 -12.35 -6.26 9.80
N LYS A 168 -13.31 -5.35 9.95
CA LYS A 168 -14.75 -5.68 9.89
C LYS A 168 -15.21 -6.23 8.54
N LEU A 169 -14.50 -5.91 7.45
CA LEU A 169 -14.79 -6.46 6.11
C LEU A 169 -14.26 -7.89 5.94
N SER A 170 -13.37 -8.33 6.83
CA SER A 170 -12.69 -9.63 6.77
C SER A 170 -13.29 -10.65 7.74
N ASP A 171 -14.23 -10.22 8.61
CA ASP A 171 -14.99 -11.03 9.56
C ASP A 171 -16.35 -11.45 8.94
#